data_AF-A0A7D8ZGU8-F1
#
_entry.id   AF-A0A7D8ZGU8-F1
#
_cell.length_a   1.000
_cell.length_b   1.000
_cell.length_c   1.000
_cell.angle_alpha   90.00
_cell.angle_beta   90.00
_cell.angle_gamma   90.00
#
_symmetry.space_group_name_H-M   'P 1'
#
loop_
_entity.id
_entity.type
_entity.pdbx_description
1 polymer ?
#
loop_
_entity_poly.entity_id
_entity_poly.type
_entity_poly.pdbx_seq_one_letter_code
_entity_poly.pdbx_strand_id
1 'polypeptide(L)' 'MLKLIPKSYFVPDDSGLLRILEEHEWRGIGITQSLGWQHYEVHAPEPHVLLFRRPLVRAASC' A
#
# COMPACT_ATOMS: atom_id res chain seq x y z
N MET A 1 11.78 10.02 2.61
CA MET A 1 11.02 9.56 1.43
C MET A 1 9.54 9.96 1.49
N LEU A 2 8.83 9.74 2.61
CA LEU A 2 7.41 10.11 2.77
C LEU A 2 7.06 11.61 2.60
N LYS A 3 8.03 12.51 2.76
CA LYS A 3 7.83 13.98 2.65
C LYS A 3 7.45 14.46 1.24
N LEU A 4 7.61 13.62 0.22
CA LEU A 4 7.31 13.94 -1.19
C LEU A 4 5.96 13.35 -1.65
N ILE A 5 5.27 12.61 -0.79
CA ILE A 5 3.98 12.02 -1.12
C ILE A 5 2.88 13.10 -1.01
N PRO A 6 1.94 13.19 -1.97
CA PRO A 6 0.81 14.11 -1.88
C PRO A 6 0.03 13.95 -0.58
N LYS A 7 -0.38 15.08 0.03
CA LYS A 7 -1.18 15.07 1.28
C LYS A 7 -2.51 14.30 1.14
N SER A 8 -3.04 14.17 -0.09
CA SER A 8 -4.26 13.41 -0.39
C SER A 8 -4.13 11.89 -0.21
N TYR A 9 -2.90 11.38 -0.05
CA TYR A 9 -2.64 9.96 0.20
C TYR A 9 -2.53 9.64 1.69
N PHE A 10 -2.65 10.65 2.55
CA PHE A 10 -2.71 10.48 3.99
C PHE A 10 -4.16 10.42 4.47
N VAL A 11 -4.39 9.71 5.57
CA VAL A 11 -5.66 9.75 6.29
C VAL A 11 -5.90 11.20 6.76
N PRO A 12 -7.15 11.70 6.74
CA PRO A 12 -7.45 13.08 7.12
C PRO A 12 -7.27 13.40 8.63
N ASP A 13 -6.81 12.44 9.42
CA ASP A 13 -6.52 12.63 10.84
C ASP A 13 -5.05 13.06 11.08
N ASP A 14 -4.72 13.38 12.32
CA ASP A 14 -3.36 13.77 12.72
C ASP A 14 -2.40 12.57 12.86
N SER A 15 -2.78 11.38 12.40
CA SER A 15 -2.00 10.16 12.59
C SER A 15 -0.73 10.10 11.73
N GLY A 16 -0.69 10.88 10.63
CA GLY A 16 0.41 10.86 9.67
C GLY A 16 0.51 9.55 8.88
N LEU A 17 -0.55 8.73 8.90
CA LEU A 17 -0.64 7.47 8.20
C LEU A 17 -1.10 7.65 6.77
N LEU A 18 -0.57 6.82 5.87
CA LEU A 18 -1.12 6.71 4.53
C LEU A 18 -2.49 6.04 4.60
N ARG A 19 -3.43 6.44 3.74
CA ARG A 19 -4.66 5.66 3.54
C ARG A 19 -4.34 4.40 2.74
N ILE A 20 -5.32 3.51 2.63
CA ILE A 20 -5.24 2.42 1.66
C ILE A 20 -5.11 3.01 0.25
N LEU A 21 -4.09 2.54 -0.47
CA LEU A 21 -3.69 3.04 -1.78
C LEU A 21 -4.07 2.01 -2.82
N GLU A 22 -4.66 2.46 -3.92
CA GLU A 22 -4.90 1.60 -5.08
C GLU A 22 -3.59 1.31 -5.84
N GLU A 23 -3.64 0.32 -6.74
CA GLU A 23 -2.46 -0.11 -7.52
C GLU A 23 -1.77 1.02 -8.27
N HIS A 24 -2.55 1.88 -8.92
CA HIS A 24 -1.99 3.02 -9.64
C HIS A 24 -1.33 4.05 -8.71
N GLU A 25 -1.83 4.19 -7.48
CA GLU A 25 -1.35 5.17 -6.51
C GLU A 25 -0.04 4.75 -5.87
N TRP A 26 0.05 3.49 -5.41
CA TRP A 26 1.30 3.00 -4.83
C TRP A 26 2.39 2.78 -5.88
N ARG A 27 2.02 2.45 -7.13
CA ARG A 27 2.99 2.48 -8.25
C ARG A 27 3.47 3.89 -8.56
N GLY A 28 2.58 4.88 -8.48
CA GLY A 28 2.90 6.29 -8.70
C GLY A 28 3.90 6.88 -7.70
N ILE A 29 3.95 6.37 -6.47
CA ILE A 29 4.97 6.76 -5.47
C ILE A 29 6.30 6.01 -5.63
N GLY A 30 6.44 5.17 -6.66
CA GLY A 30 7.65 4.45 -7.01
C GLY A 30 7.76 3.03 -6.44
N ILE A 31 6.70 2.48 -5.82
CA ILE A 31 6.72 1.09 -5.36
C ILE A 31 6.55 0.17 -6.56
N THR A 32 7.52 -0.72 -6.76
CA THR A 32 7.52 -1.69 -7.86
C THR A 32 7.39 -3.10 -7.31
N GLN A 33 6.29 -3.77 -7.66
CA GLN A 33 6.02 -5.18 -7.33
C GLN A 33 5.39 -5.89 -8.53
N SER A 34 5.34 -7.23 -8.44
CA SER A 34 4.62 -8.06 -9.41
C SER A 34 3.11 -7.76 -9.42
N LEU A 35 2.37 -8.33 -10.37
CA LEU A 35 0.92 -8.12 -10.47
C LEU A 35 0.16 -8.83 -9.33
N GLY A 36 -0.99 -8.25 -8.96
CA GLY A 36 -1.94 -8.85 -8.02
C GLY A 36 -1.73 -8.50 -6.55
N TRP A 37 -0.76 -7.64 -6.22
CA TRP A 37 -0.58 -7.13 -4.87
C TRP A 37 -1.57 -6.01 -4.56
N GLN A 38 -2.11 -6.05 -3.34
CA GLN A 38 -3.03 -5.05 -2.80
C GLN A 38 -2.45 -4.50 -1.51
N HIS A 39 -2.30 -3.17 -1.41
CA HIS A 39 -2.07 -2.51 -0.14
C HIS A 39 -3.35 -2.68 0.69
N TYR A 40 -3.27 -3.32 1.86
CA TYR A 40 -4.48 -3.72 2.60
C TYR A 40 -4.56 -3.17 4.02
N GLU A 41 -3.42 -2.87 4.64
CA GLU A 41 -3.35 -2.37 6.01
C GLU A 41 -2.17 -1.42 6.18
N VAL A 42 -2.31 -0.54 7.16
CA VAL A 42 -1.33 0.48 7.49
C VAL A 42 -0.89 0.26 8.92
N HIS A 43 0.42 0.20 9.14
CA HIS A 43 0.98 -0.07 10.46
C HIS A 43 1.24 1.24 11.21
N ALA A 44 0.39 1.57 12.18
CA ALA A 44 0.42 2.85 12.89
C ALA A 44 1.76 3.16 13.62
N PRO A 45 2.42 2.19 14.31
CA PRO A 45 3.70 2.44 14.97
C PRO A 45 4.82 2.87 14.02
N GLU A 46 4.78 2.43 12.76
CA GLU A 46 5.79 2.73 11.75
C GLU A 46 5.12 3.12 10.43
N PRO A 47 4.75 4.41 10.23
CA PRO A 47 4.00 4.89 9.06
C PRO A 47 4.66 4.65 7.69
N HIS A 48 5.95 4.31 7.71
CA HIS A 48 6.75 4.01 6.53
C HIS A 48 6.72 2.53 6.14
N VAL A 49 6.07 1.68 6.95
CA VAL A 49 5.84 0.28 6.67
C VAL A 49 4.50 0.12 5.96
N LEU A 50 4.53 -0.49 4.78
CA LEU A 50 3.36 -0.74 3.94
C LEU A 50 3.11 -2.24 3.83
N LEU A 51 1.88 -2.66 4.13
CA LEU A 51 1.50 -4.07 4.14
C LEU A 51 0.76 -4.45 2.86
N PHE A 52 1.27 -5.44 2.15
CA PHE A 52 0.69 -5.93 0.91
C PHE A 52 0.19 -7.37 1.06
N ARG A 53 -0.94 -7.69 0.42
CA ARG A 53 -1.47 -9.05 0.30
C ARG A 53 -1.72 -9.41 -1.16
N ARG A 54 -1.64 -10.70 -1.49
CA ARG A 54 -1.98 -11.24 -2.82
C ARG A 54 -2.81 -12.51 -2.65
N PRO A 55 -3.89 -12.72 -3.42
CA PRO A 55 -4.63 -13.97 -3.38
C PRO A 55 -3.72 -15.15 -3.76
N LEU A 56 -3.82 -16.24 -2.98
CA LEU A 56 -3.20 -17.50 -3.35
C LEU A 56 -4.01 -18.10 -4.50
N VAL A 57 -3.38 -18.21 -5.68
CA VAL A 57 -3.93 -19.06 -6.73
C VAL A 57 -3.80 -20.50 -6.22
N ARG A 58 -4.91 -21.12 -5.82
CA ARG A 58 -4.92 -22.58 -5.69
C ARG A 58 -4.60 -23.10 -7.08
N ALA A 59 -3.44 -23.74 -7.23
CA ALA A 59 -3.23 -24.59 -8.38
C ALA A 59 -4.42 -25.56 -8.39
N ALA A 60 -5.26 -25.47 -9.42
CA ALA A 60 -6.18 -26.57 -9.68
C ALA A 60 -5.30 -27.80 -9.84
N SER A 61 -5.45 -28.75 -8.92
CA SER A 61 -4.79 -30.05 -9.02
C SER A 61 -5.22 -30.64 -10.37
N CYS A 62 -4.31 -30.65 -11.34
CA CYS A 62 -4.45 -31.45 -12.54
C CYS A 62 -4.25 -32.92 -12.19
#